data_AF-A0A2H0V2L7-F1
#
_entry.id   AF-A0A2H0V2L7-F1
#
_cell.length_a   1.000
_cell.length_b   1.000
_cell.length_c   1.000
_cell.angle_alpha   90.00
_cell.angle_beta   90.00
_cell.angle_gamma   90.00
#
_symmetry.space_group_name_H-M   'P 1'
#
loop_
_entity.id
_entity.type
_entity.pdbx_description
1 polymer ?
#
loop_
_entity_poly.entity_id
_entity_poly.type
_entity_poly.pdbx_seq_one_letter_code
_entity_poly.pdbx_strand_id
1 'polypeptide(L)'
;MSRSLKKGPYINQDLLKKIKDLKPTDKTVIKTWDRACAITPEMVGFTIGVHNGRQHVPVNIVENMVGHKLGEFSFTRKFIVHGGRKAKDEAASDK
;
A
#
# COMPACT_ATOMS: atom_id res chain seq x y z
N MET A 1 9.48 -5.10 12.44
CA MET A 1 9.07 -5.09 13.86
C MET A 1 7.61 -4.70 13.95
N SER A 2 6.75 -5.65 14.32
CA SER A 2 5.32 -5.43 14.55
C SER A 2 5.09 -4.76 15.90
N ARG A 3 3.91 -4.16 16.10
CA ARG A 3 3.50 -3.65 17.41
C ARG A 3 3.24 -4.83 18.35
N SER A 4 3.36 -4.62 19.66
CA SER A 4 2.96 -5.61 20.67
C SER A 4 1.49 -6.02 20.49
N LEU A 5 1.19 -7.31 20.59
CA LEU A 5 -0.17 -7.87 20.46
C LEU A 5 -1.21 -7.16 21.33
N LYS A 6 -0.85 -6.80 22.57
CA LYS A 6 -1.75 -6.12 23.51
C LYS A 6 -2.30 -4.77 22.98
N LYS A 7 -1.57 -4.11 22.07
CA LYS A 7 -1.92 -2.77 21.57
C LYS A 7 -2.73 -2.78 20.27
N GLY A 8 -2.89 -3.94 19.64
CA GLY A 8 -3.55 -4.08 18.34
C GLY A 8 -2.81 -3.42 17.17
N PRO A 9 -3.28 -3.64 15.93
CA PRO A 9 -2.79 -2.94 14.75
C PRO A 9 -3.09 -1.44 14.84
N TYR A 10 -2.25 -0.62 14.20
CA TYR A 10 -2.53 0.80 14.05
C TYR A 10 -3.44 1.01 12.85
N ILE A 11 -4.59 1.67 13.06
CA ILE A 11 -5.59 1.91 12.02
C ILE A 11 -5.93 3.40 12.02
N ASN A 12 -5.95 3.98 10.83
CA ASN A 12 -6.38 5.36 10.63
C ASN A 12 -7.91 5.43 10.55
N GLN A 13 -8.52 6.10 11.51
CA GLN A 13 -9.99 6.20 11.61
C GLN A 13 -10.60 6.97 10.44
N ASP A 14 -9.91 7.99 9.91
CA ASP A 14 -10.43 8.79 8.81
C ASP A 14 -10.36 8.05 7.48
N LEU A 15 -9.35 7.20 7.30
CA LEU A 15 -9.28 6.28 6.17
C LEU A 15 -10.43 5.26 6.24
N LEU A 16 -10.68 4.71 7.42
CA LEU A 16 -11.71 3.69 7.63
C LEU A 16 -13.13 4.25 7.43
N LYS A 17 -13.40 5.49 7.85
CA LYS A 17 -14.67 6.19 7.56
C LYS A 17 -14.89 6.32 6.05
N LYS A 18 -13.89 6.80 5.30
CA LYS A 18 -13.98 6.91 3.84
C LYS A 18 -14.28 5.58 3.18
N ILE A 19 -13.66 4.49 3.64
CA ILE A 19 -13.90 3.16 3.10
C ILE A 19 -15.33 2.69 3.40
N LYS A 20 -15.86 2.98 4.59
CA LYS A 20 -17.24 2.63 4.97
C LYS A 20 -18.30 3.36 4.16
N ASP A 21 -18.02 4.60 3.75
CA ASP A 21 -18.95 5.40 2.95
C ASP A 21 -19.00 4.95 1.47
N LEU A 22 -18.02 4.15 1.04
CA LEU A 22 -17.89 3.67 -0.34
C LEU A 22 -18.42 2.24 -0.48
N LYS A 23 -19.01 1.93 -1.64
CA LYS A 23 -19.35 0.54 -1.98
C LYS A 23 -18.14 -0.16 -2.61
N PRO A 24 -17.94 -1.48 -2.40
CA PRO A 24 -16.83 -2.22 -3.00
C PRO A 24 -16.81 -2.19 -4.54
N THR A 25 -17.95 -1.94 -5.18
CA THR A 25 -18.07 -1.82 -6.64
C THR A 25 -17.47 -0.51 -7.18
N ASP A 26 -17.34 0.51 -6.33
CA ASP A 26 -16.87 1.83 -6.75
C ASP A 26 -15.34 1.81 -6.89
N LYS A 27 -14.86 2.00 -8.13
CA LYS A 27 -13.42 2.04 -8.46
C LYS A 27 -12.72 3.33 -8.05
N THR A 28 -13.29 4.05 -7.09
CA THR A 28 -12.76 5.32 -6.59
C THR A 28 -11.47 5.10 -5.81
N VAL A 29 -10.40 5.75 -6.24
CA VAL A 29 -9.08 5.65 -5.60
C VAL A 29 -9.05 6.54 -4.36
N ILE A 30 -8.97 5.92 -3.18
CA ILE A 30 -8.86 6.65 -1.92
C ILE A 30 -7.39 7.04 -1.70
N LYS A 31 -7.10 8.34 -1.68
CA LYS A 31 -5.73 8.84 -1.43
C LYS A 31 -5.42 8.83 0.06
N THR A 32 -4.23 8.35 0.41
CA THR A 32 -3.71 8.37 1.79
C THR A 32 -2.22 8.73 1.82
N TRP A 33 -1.87 9.50 2.84
CA TRP A 33 -0.48 9.78 3.23
C TRP A 33 -0.02 8.87 4.37
N ASP A 34 -0.95 8.20 5.04
CA ASP A 34 -0.65 7.36 6.18
C ASP A 34 -0.19 5.96 5.73
N ARG A 35 1.13 5.85 5.56
CA ARG A 35 1.82 4.62 5.18
C ARG A 35 1.93 3.62 6.35
N ALA A 36 1.69 4.06 7.58
CA ALA A 36 1.86 3.22 8.77
C ALA A 36 0.60 2.42 9.12
N CYS A 37 -0.56 2.81 8.56
CA CYS A 37 -1.83 2.13 8.72
C CYS A 37 -1.72 0.66 8.28
N ALA A 38 -2.20 -0.23 9.15
CA ALA A 38 -2.35 -1.64 8.86
C ALA A 38 -3.57 -1.85 7.94
N ILE A 39 -3.46 -2.82 7.04
CA ILE A 39 -4.55 -3.24 6.16
C ILE A 39 -5.52 -4.09 6.97
N THR A 40 -6.77 -3.62 7.06
CA THR A 40 -7.87 -4.35 7.71
C THR A 40 -8.69 -5.12 6.67
N PRO A 41 -9.43 -6.17 7.09
CA PRO A 41 -10.30 -6.91 6.18
C PRO A 41 -11.33 -6.04 5.44
N GLU A 42 -11.80 -4.96 6.08
CA GLU A 42 -12.75 -4.00 5.49
C GLU A 42 -12.19 -3.28 4.25
N MET A 43 -10.85 -3.26 4.06
CA MET A 43 -10.22 -2.58 2.93
C MET A 43 -10.09 -3.46 1.68
N VAL A 44 -10.40 -4.75 1.78
CA VAL A 44 -10.25 -5.71 0.67
C VAL A 44 -11.23 -5.35 -0.46
N GLY A 45 -10.73 -5.36 -1.69
CA GLY A 45 -11.49 -4.98 -2.88
C GLY A 45 -11.46 -3.49 -3.21
N PHE A 46 -10.90 -2.64 -2.34
CA PHE A 46 -10.72 -1.22 -2.61
C PHE A 46 -9.33 -0.92 -3.19
N THR A 47 -9.26 0.14 -3.99
CA THR A 47 -7.99 0.68 -4.48
C THR A 47 -7.57 1.88 -3.64
N ILE A 48 -6.42 1.77 -2.96
CA ILE A 48 -5.88 2.83 -2.12
C ILE A 48 -4.65 3.44 -2.80
N GLY A 49 -4.69 4.75 -3.04
CA GLY A 49 -3.55 5.53 -3.50
C GLY A 49 -2.61 5.85 -2.34
N VAL A 50 -1.51 5.12 -2.20
CA VAL A 50 -0.53 5.31 -1.11
C VAL A 50 0.57 6.27 -1.55
N HIS A 51 0.73 7.38 -0.83
CA HIS A 51 1.78 8.35 -1.12
C HIS A 51 3.18 7.78 -0.91
N ASN A 52 4.08 7.93 -1.89
CA ASN A 52 5.46 7.45 -1.82
C ASN A 52 6.52 8.55 -1.62
N GLY A 53 6.10 9.79 -1.40
CA GLY A 53 6.98 10.97 -1.30
C GLY A 53 6.95 11.86 -2.55
N ARG A 54 6.43 11.34 -3.67
CA ARG A 54 6.26 12.10 -4.93
C ARG A 54 4.86 11.99 -5.50
N GLN A 55 4.30 10.78 -5.52
CA GLN A 55 3.00 10.50 -6.11
C GLN A 55 2.22 9.49 -5.26
N HIS A 56 0.92 9.39 -5.51
CA HIS A 56 0.08 8.36 -4.93
C HIS A 56 0.08 7.15 -5.85
N VAL A 57 0.67 6.05 -5.38
CA VAL A 57 0.70 4.78 -6.12
C VAL A 57 -0.61 4.03 -5.85
N PRO A 58 -1.41 3.69 -6.87
CA PRO A 58 -2.63 2.92 -6.67
C PRO A 58 -2.29 1.48 -6.30
N VAL A 59 -2.74 1.04 -5.13
CA VAL A 59 -2.59 -0.33 -4.63
C VAL A 59 -3.97 -0.95 -4.55
N ASN A 60 -4.19 -2.04 -5.30
CA ASN A 60 -5.40 -2.85 -5.20
C ASN A 60 -5.24 -3.86 -4.07
N ILE A 61 -6.10 -3.80 -3.06
CA ILE A 61 -5.97 -4.60 -1.83
C ILE A 61 -6.65 -5.95 -2.00
N VAL A 62 -5.85 -7.01 -1.85
CA VAL A 62 -6.30 -8.42 -1.82
C VAL A 62 -6.22 -8.99 -0.41
N GLU A 63 -6.92 -10.09 -0.15
CA GLU A 63 -6.99 -10.73 1.18
C GLU A 63 -5.61 -11.08 1.76
N ASN A 64 -4.68 -11.52 0.91
CA ASN A 64 -3.31 -11.87 1.33
C ASN A 64 -2.50 -10.68 1.88
N MET A 65 -2.96 -9.44 1.67
CA MET A 65 -2.31 -8.23 2.19
C MET A 65 -2.79 -7.87 3.60
N VAL A 66 -3.81 -8.52 4.14
CA VAL A 66 -4.33 -8.23 5.49
C VAL A 66 -3.25 -8.48 6.54
N GLY A 67 -3.09 -7.54 7.47
CA GLY A 67 -2.06 -7.59 8.51
C GLY A 67 -0.73 -6.92 8.14
N HIS A 68 -0.51 -6.62 6.86
CA HIS A 68 0.61 -5.79 6.40
C HIS A 68 0.32 -4.30 6.53
N LYS A 69 1.34 -3.46 6.34
CA LYS A 69 1.19 -2.01 6.26
C LYS A 69 1.06 -1.52 4.83
N LEU A 70 0.25 -0.49 4.62
CA LEU A 70 0.08 0.14 3.29
C LEU A 70 1.40 0.59 2.64
N GLY A 71 2.35 1.05 3.46
CA GLY A 71 3.66 1.48 2.98
C GLY A 71 4.52 0.38 2.37
N GLU A 72 4.26 -0.90 2.65
CA GLU A 72 5.02 -2.04 2.12
C GLU A 72 4.80 -2.20 0.61
N PHE A 73 3.63 -1.79 0.12
CA PHE A 73 3.24 -1.92 -1.29
C PHE A 73 3.53 -0.67 -2.13
N SER A 74 4.22 0.33 -1.55
CA SER A 74 4.50 1.61 -2.21
C SER A 74 5.97 1.99 -2.02
N PHE A 75 6.82 1.63 -2.97
CA PHE A 75 8.26 1.89 -2.92
C PHE A 75 8.59 3.39 -2.93
N THR A 76 9.45 3.81 -2.01
CA THR A 76 9.84 5.23 -1.81
C THR A 76 11.08 5.65 -2.59
N ARG A 77 11.95 4.69 -2.93
CA ARG A 77 13.18 4.94 -3.68
C ARG A 77 13.20 4.08 -4.93
N LYS A 78 13.70 4.63 -6.03
CA LYS A 78 14.03 3.84 -7.21
C LYS A 78 15.25 2.99 -6.88
N PHE A 79 15.11 1.67 -6.92
CA PHE A 79 16.26 0.78 -6.83
C PHE A 79 17.15 0.96 -8.07
N ILE A 80 18.45 1.14 -7.85
CA ILE A 80 19.44 1.30 -8.90
C ILE A 80 20.41 0.12 -8.76
N VAL A 81 20.46 -0.73 -9.77
CA VAL A 81 21.40 -1.85 -9.83
C VAL A 81 22.75 -1.33 -10.32
N HIS A 82 23.82 -1.68 -9.62
CA HIS A 82 25.17 -1.51 -10.11
C HIS A 82 25.52 -2.69 -11.02
N GLY A 83 25.55 -2.43 -12.32
CA GLY A 83 25.86 -3.40 -13.35
C GLY A 83 25.69 -2.71 -14.69
N GLY A 84 26.47 -3.14 -15.70
CA GLY A 84 26.36 -2.63 -17.05
C GLY A 84 24.97 -2.82 -17.64
N ARG A 85 24.79 -2.48 -18.92
CA ARG A 85 23.48 -2.45 -19.61
C ARG A 85 22.63 -3.73 -19.39
N LYS A 86 23.26 -4.91 -19.42
CA LYS A 86 22.60 -6.21 -19.18
C LYS A 86 21.87 -6.32 -17.83
N ALA A 87 22.48 -5.86 -16.73
CA ALA A 87 21.86 -5.92 -15.41
C ALA A 87 20.68 -4.95 -15.25
N LYS A 88 20.66 -3.86 -16.04
CA LYS A 88 19.52 -2.94 -16.09
C LYS A 88 18.35 -3.52 -16.88
N ASP A 89 18.65 -4.25 -17.96
CA ASP A 89 17.65 -4.88 -18.82
C ASP A 89 16.96 -6.05 -18.09
N GLU A 90 17.71 -6.88 -17.37
CA GLU A 90 17.18 -7.96 -16.52
C GLU A 90 16.28 -7.42 -15.39
N ALA A 91 16.75 -6.38 -14.67
CA ALA A 91 15.96 -5.74 -13.60
C ALA A 91 14.72 -4.98 -14.11
N ALA A 92 14.65 -4.67 -15.41
CA ALA A 92 13.48 -4.06 -16.03
C ALA A 92 12.45 -5.11 -16.49
N SER A 93 12.88 -6.34 -16.77
CA SER A 93 12.00 -7.45 -17.18
C SER A 93 11.27 -8.12 -16.02
N ASP A 94 11.80 -8.02 -14.80
CA ASP A 94 11.29 -8.67 -13.58
C ASP A 94 10.24 -7.81 -12.84
N LYS A 95 9.62 -6.86 -13.54
CA LYS A 95 8.78 -5.79 -12.98
C LYS A 95 7.37 -5.76 -13.55
#